data_AF-A0A444IWH4-F1
#
_entry.id   AF-A0A444IWH4-F1
#
_cell.length_a   1.000
_cell.length_b   1.000
_cell.length_c   1.000
_cell.angle_alpha   90.00
_cell.angle_beta   90.00
_cell.angle_gamma   90.00
#
_symmetry.space_group_name_H-M   'P 1'
#
loop_
_entity.id
_entity.type
_entity.pdbx_description
1 polymer ?
#
loop_
_entity_poly.entity_id
_entity_poly.type
_entity_poly.pdbx_seq_one_letter_code
_entity_poly.pdbx_strand_id
1 'polypeptide(L)'
;MEGQGIAMSLVTPEKIRTLQRKLYIKAKQEPAYRFYALYDKIFRADVLSHAWRLVRANGGSPGVDGVSFKAIEGGVGVETFLRELAHDLKERFYP
;
A
#
# COMPACT_ATOMS: atom_id res chain seq x y z
N MET A 1 32.15 -6.30 -3.46
CA MET A 1 30.96 -6.62 -2.66
C MET A 1 30.08 -5.39 -2.64
N GLU A 2 29.08 -5.29 -3.51
CA GLU A 2 28.13 -4.17 -3.51
C GLU A 2 26.73 -4.69 -3.85
N GLY A 3 25.78 -4.44 -2.93
CA GLY A 3 24.38 -4.21 -3.26
C GLY A 3 23.48 -5.41 -3.56
N GLN A 4 23.35 -6.37 -2.65
CA GLN A 4 22.10 -7.15 -2.57
C GLN A 4 20.96 -6.21 -2.17
N GLY A 5 20.22 -5.70 -3.16
CA GLY A 5 19.14 -4.74 -2.96
C GLY A 5 18.22 -4.61 -4.17
N ILE A 6 18.06 -5.67 -4.96
CA ILE A 6 17.04 -5.72 -6.01
C ILE A 6 15.75 -6.24 -5.37
N ALA A 7 15.04 -5.33 -4.69
CA ALA A 7 13.60 -5.46 -4.54
C ALA A 7 13.04 -5.75 -5.94
N MET A 8 12.55 -6.96 -6.16
CA MET A 8 11.88 -7.37 -7.40
C MET A 8 10.82 -6.31 -7.71
N SER A 9 11.13 -5.42 -8.67
CA SER A 9 10.29 -4.27 -8.99
C SER A 9 9.01 -4.78 -9.64
N LEU A 10 7.98 -4.99 -8.82
CA LEU A 10 6.64 -5.18 -9.33
C LEU A 10 6.29 -3.93 -10.14
N VAL A 11 5.93 -4.14 -11.41
CA VAL A 11 5.52 -3.04 -12.30
C VAL A 11 4.37 -2.30 -11.63
N THR A 12 4.62 -1.05 -11.23
CA THR A 12 3.60 -0.21 -10.63
C THR A 12 2.51 0.05 -11.66
N PRO A 13 1.24 -0.30 -11.37
CA PRO A 13 0.13 -0.02 -12.27
C PRO A 13 0.11 1.44 -12.70
N GLU A 14 -0.14 1.72 -13.98
CA GLU A 14 -0.07 3.09 -14.53
C GLU A 14 -0.98 4.08 -13.78
N LYS A 15 -2.12 3.61 -13.26
CA LYS A 15 -3.02 4.41 -12.42
C LYS A 15 -2.35 4.87 -11.11
N ILE A 16 -1.57 3.99 -10.48
CA ILE A 16 -0.85 4.29 -9.23
C ILE A 16 0.35 5.20 -9.54
N ARG A 17 1.11 4.88 -10.60
CA ARG A 17 2.26 5.69 -11.04
C ARG A 17 1.84 7.12 -11.42
N THR A 18 0.73 7.27 -12.12
CA THR A 18 0.14 8.57 -12.46
C THR A 18 -0.26 9.34 -11.21
N LEU A 19 -0.86 8.67 -10.23
CA LEU A 19 -1.23 9.30 -8.96
C LEU A 19 0.02 9.80 -8.20
N GLN A 20 1.04 8.95 -8.05
CA GLN A 20 2.31 9.32 -7.41
C GLN A 20 2.95 10.53 -8.09
N ARG A 21 3.02 10.55 -9.43
CA ARG A 21 3.61 11.67 -10.18
C ARG A 21 2.81 12.97 -9.99
N LYS A 22 1.47 12.91 -10.01
CA LYS A 22 0.63 14.10 -9.76
C LYS A 22 0.80 14.64 -8.34
N LEU A 23 0.86 13.76 -7.35
CA LEU A 23 1.13 14.14 -5.96
C LEU A 23 2.52 14.77 -5.82
N TYR A 24 3.54 14.15 -6.41
CA TYR A 24 4.91 14.65 -6.37
C TYR A 24 5.04 16.04 -7.01
N ILE A 25 4.49 16.24 -8.21
CA ILE A 25 4.54 17.52 -8.91
C ILE A 25 3.87 18.61 -8.06
N LYS A 26 2.67 18.31 -7.54
CA LYS A 26 1.92 19.28 -6.74
C LYS A 26 2.59 19.61 -5.41
N ALA A 27 3.14 18.60 -4.72
CA ALA A 27 3.89 18.80 -3.49
C ALA A 27 5.18 19.61 -3.71
N LYS A 28 5.83 19.44 -4.87
CA LYS A 28 7.04 20.17 -5.24
C LYS A 28 6.75 21.61 -5.69
N GLN A 29 5.61 21.84 -6.34
CA GLN A 29 5.17 23.19 -6.75
C GLN A 29 4.61 23.99 -5.58
N GLU A 30 3.87 23.33 -4.68
CA GLU A 30 3.21 23.97 -3.55
C GLU A 30 3.51 23.18 -2.26
N PRO A 31 4.68 23.42 -1.62
CA PRO A 31 5.08 22.67 -0.42
C PRO A 31 4.15 22.89 0.78
N ALA A 32 3.40 23.99 0.83
CA ALA A 32 2.39 24.25 1.85
C ALA A 32 1.00 23.65 1.50
N TYR A 33 0.85 22.99 0.35
CA TYR A 33 -0.44 22.45 -0.08
C TYR A 33 -0.83 21.22 0.73
N ARG A 34 -1.96 21.32 1.43
CA ARG A 34 -2.53 20.20 2.19
C ARG A 34 -3.40 19.34 1.27
N PHE A 35 -3.01 18.08 1.07
CA PHE A 35 -3.82 17.14 0.31
C PHE A 35 -4.97 16.59 1.18
N TYR A 36 -6.12 17.27 1.16
CA TYR A 36 -7.30 16.88 1.93
C TYR A 36 -7.88 15.52 1.53
N ALA A 37 -7.76 15.13 0.25
CA ALA A 37 -8.25 13.86 -0.28
C ALA A 37 -7.14 12.81 -0.47
N LEU A 38 -6.00 12.95 0.22
CA LEU A 38 -4.95 11.92 0.17
C LEU A 38 -5.38 10.65 0.91
N TYR A 39 -6.10 10.82 2.02
CA TYR A 39 -6.58 9.70 2.84
C TYR A 39 -7.49 8.76 2.04
N ASP A 40 -8.38 9.32 1.21
CA ASP A 40 -9.28 8.55 0.34
C ASP A 40 -8.56 7.67 -0.69
N LYS A 41 -7.31 8.02 -0.99
CA LYS A 41 -6.49 7.30 -1.96
C LYS A 41 -5.69 6.17 -1.33
N ILE A 42 -5.60 6.14 0.00
CA ILE A 42 -4.86 5.10 0.74
C ILE A 42 -5.69 3.81 0.80
N PHE A 43 -6.99 3.90 1.09
CA PHE A 43 -7.88 2.73 1.17
C PHE A 43 -8.40 2.24 -0.19
N ARG A 44 -7.85 2.75 -1.30
CA ARG A 44 -8.28 2.34 -2.65
C ARG A 44 -7.83 0.89 -2.89
N ALA A 45 -8.75 0.03 -3.30
CA ALA A 45 -8.51 -1.42 -3.41
C ALA A 45 -7.31 -1.77 -4.32
N ASP A 46 -7.08 -1.00 -5.39
CA ASP A 46 -5.94 -1.19 -6.29
C ASP A 46 -4.59 -0.78 -5.66
N VAL A 47 -4.58 0.27 -4.84
CA VAL A 47 -3.42 0.71 -4.06
C VAL A 47 -3.08 -0.32 -2.99
N LEU A 48 -4.07 -0.75 -2.20
CA LEU A 48 -3.92 -1.79 -1.18
C LEU A 48 -3.44 -3.13 -1.78
N SER A 49 -4.01 -3.54 -2.91
CA SER A 49 -3.60 -4.75 -3.62
C SER A 49 -2.19 -4.68 -4.17
N HIS A 50 -1.73 -3.50 -4.60
CA HIS A 50 -0.35 -3.32 -5.06
C HIS A 50 0.62 -3.28 -3.88
N ALA A 51 0.25 -2.60 -2.79
CA ALA A 51 1.01 -2.56 -1.55
C ALA A 51 1.21 -3.96 -0.96
N TRP A 52 0.14 -4.76 -0.87
CA TRP A 52 0.20 -6.16 -0.44
C TRP A 52 1.23 -6.97 -1.22
N ARG A 53 1.18 -6.87 -2.56
CA ARG A 53 2.10 -7.58 -3.45
C ARG A 53 3.55 -7.11 -3.25
N LEU A 54 3.77 -5.80 -3.06
CA LEU A 54 5.10 -5.25 -2.80
C LEU A 54 5.67 -5.76 -1.47
N VAL A 55 4.89 -5.75 -0.39
CA VAL A 55 5.37 -6.23 0.92
C VAL A 55 5.64 -7.74 0.89
N ARG A 56 4.77 -8.51 0.20
CA ARG A 56 4.99 -9.95 -0.02
C ARG A 56 6.26 -10.23 -0.82
N ALA A 57 6.49 -9.47 -1.90
CA ALA A 57 7.66 -9.63 -2.77
C ALA A 57 8.97 -9.24 -2.07
N ASN A 58 8.93 -8.27 -1.15
CA ASN A 58 10.06 -7.86 -0.32
C ASN A 58 10.34 -8.83 0.85
N GLY A 59 9.68 -9.98 0.90
CA GLY A 59 9.91 -10.99 1.95
C GLY A 59 9.43 -10.54 3.32
N GLY A 60 8.36 -9.74 3.37
CA GLY A 60 7.91 -9.05 4.57
C GLY A 60 7.88 -9.93 5.82
N SER A 61 8.60 -9.46 6.85
CA SER A 61 8.47 -10.00 8.21
C SER A 61 7.04 -9.78 8.72
N PRO A 62 6.51 -10.66 9.58
CA PRO A 62 5.25 -10.40 10.27
C PRO A 62 5.32 -9.04 10.98
N GLY A 63 4.25 -8.26 10.90
CA GLY A 63 4.12 -7.02 11.67
C GLY A 63 4.09 -7.29 13.18
N VAL A 64 3.94 -6.24 13.98
CA VAL A 64 3.77 -6.35 15.45
C VAL A 64 2.56 -7.24 15.82
N ASP A 65 1.60 -7.30 14.91
CA ASP A 65 0.37 -8.07 14.94
C ASP A 65 0.61 -9.60 14.78
N GLY A 66 1.84 -10.00 14.41
CA GLY A 66 2.24 -11.42 14.26
C GLY A 66 1.59 -12.14 13.07
N VAL A 67 0.73 -11.46 12.31
CA VAL A 67 0.01 -12.04 11.17
C VAL A 67 0.96 -12.23 9.99
N SER A 68 1.17 -13.48 9.59
CA SER A 68 1.98 -13.82 8.42
C SER A 68 1.14 -13.83 7.14
N PHE A 69 1.78 -13.57 6.00
CA PHE A 69 1.16 -13.68 4.67
C PHE A 69 0.45 -15.03 4.47
N LYS A 70 1.07 -16.12 4.95
CA LYS A 70 0.52 -17.48 4.86
C LYS A 70 -0.74 -17.65 5.71
N ALA A 71 -0.84 -17.00 6.87
CA ALA A 71 -2.02 -17.05 7.72
C ALA A 71 -3.21 -16.33 7.08
N ILE A 72 -2.97 -15.21 6.38
CA ILE A 72 -4.01 -14.48 5.64
C ILE A 72 -4.41 -15.25 4.38
N GLU A 73 -3.46 -15.78 3.62
CA GLU A 73 -3.72 -16.58 2.41
C GLU A 73 -4.47 -17.88 2.72
N GLY A 74 -4.18 -18.53 3.86
CA GLY A 74 -4.83 -19.78 4.28
C GLY A 74 -6.09 -19.60 5.14
N GLY A 75 -6.36 -18.38 5.61
CA GLY A 75 -7.52 -18.05 6.44
C GLY A 75 -8.61 -17.33 5.65
N VAL A 76 -8.84 -16.06 5.98
CA VAL A 76 -9.88 -15.20 5.38
C VAL A 76 -9.66 -14.89 3.89
N GLY A 77 -8.44 -15.09 3.39
CA GLY A 77 -8.04 -14.77 2.03
C GLY A 77 -7.62 -13.30 1.87
N VAL A 78 -6.69 -13.06 0.93
CA VAL A 78 -6.10 -11.73 0.67
C VAL A 78 -7.16 -10.71 0.29
N GLU A 79 -8.12 -11.08 -0.56
CA GLU A 79 -9.13 -10.13 -1.03
C GLU A 79 -10.06 -9.66 0.10
N THR A 80 -10.50 -10.58 0.96
CA THR A 80 -11.34 -10.29 2.13
C THR A 80 -10.59 -9.42 3.12
N PHE A 81 -9.34 -9.77 3.44
CA PHE A 81 -8.48 -9.00 4.34
C PHE A 81 -8.27 -7.57 3.83
N LEU A 82 -7.98 -7.39 2.54
CA LEU A 82 -7.81 -6.05 1.96
C LEU A 82 -9.12 -5.25 1.93
N ARG A 83 -10.28 -5.92 1.83
CA ARG A 83 -11.60 -5.27 1.86
C ARG A 83 -11.95 -4.80 3.26
N GLU A 84 -11.68 -5.62 4.28
CA GLU A 84 -11.84 -5.25 5.69
C GLU A 84 -10.90 -4.10 6.05
N LEU A 85 -9.61 -4.20 5.69
CA LEU A 85 -8.64 -3.12 5.89
C LEU A 85 -9.07 -1.82 5.20
N ALA A 86 -9.62 -1.89 3.99
CA ALA A 86 -10.15 -0.72 3.29
C ALA A 86 -11.35 -0.10 4.04
N HIS A 87 -12.21 -0.93 4.62
CA HIS A 87 -13.35 -0.51 5.41
C HIS A 87 -12.90 0.19 6.70
N ASP A 88 -12.00 -0.44 7.46
CA ASP A 88 -11.47 0.09 8.72
C ASP A 88 -10.75 1.43 8.51
N LEU A 89 -9.93 1.52 7.46
CA LEU A 89 -9.29 2.77 7.06
C LEU A 89 -10.31 3.83 6.64
N LYS A 90 -11.39 3.46 5.95
CA LYS A 90 -12.43 4.41 5.53
C LYS A 90 -13.21 4.95 6.72
N GLU A 91 -13.52 4.12 7.70
CA GLU A 91 -14.22 4.52 8.92
C GLU A 91 -13.34 5.31 9.91
N ARG A 92 -12.07 5.56 9.56
CA ARG A 92 -11.03 6.09 10.46
C ARG A 92 -10.90 5.28 11.75
N PHE A 93 -11.33 4.02 11.73
CA PHE A 93 -11.24 3.08 12.82
C PHE A 93 -9.89 2.35 12.80
N TYR A 94 -8.81 3.07 12.48
CA TYR A 94 -7.47 2.59 12.72
C TYR A 94 -7.06 3.10 14.11
N PRO A 95 -7.06 2.25 15.15
CA PRO A 95 -6.63 2.64 16.50
C PRO A 95 -5.15 3.05 16.54
#